data_AF-A0A9E2UNB0-F1
#
_entry.id   AF-A0A9E2UNB0-F1
#
_cell.length_a   1.000
_cell.length_b   1.000
_cell.length_c   1.000
_cell.angle_alpha   90.00
_cell.angle_beta   90.00
_cell.angle_gamma   90.00
#
_symmetry.space_group_name_H-M   'P 1'
#
loop_
_entity.id
_entity.type
_entity.pdbx_description
1 polymer ?
#
loop_
_entity_poly.entity_id
_entity_poly.type
_entity_poly.pdbx_seq_one_letter_code
_entity_poly.pdbx_strand_id
1 'polypeptide(L)' 'MNTQFIIDELGNKTAVILPVQEYEGLLEDIHDLAIIAERKNEPSIALSNLKKG' A
#
# COMPACT_ATOMS: atom_id res chain seq x y z
N MET A 1 -8.29 -11.86 -3.76
CA MET A 1 -8.48 -11.06 -4.99
C MET A 1 -9.73 -11.55 -5.70
N ASN A 2 -10.89 -11.18 -5.16
CA ASN A 2 -12.17 -11.35 -5.82
C ASN A 2 -12.62 -9.98 -6.34
N THR A 3 -12.35 -9.69 -7.61
CA THR A 3 -12.50 -8.36 -8.19
C THR A 3 -13.57 -8.33 -9.27
N GLN A 4 -14.44 -7.33 -9.21
CA GLN A 4 -15.46 -7.10 -10.24
C GLN A 4 -15.19 -5.76 -10.92
N PHE A 5 -15.32 -5.71 -12.25
CA PHE A 5 -15.05 -4.51 -13.02
C PHE A 5 -16.35 -3.89 -13.53
N ILE A 6 -16.44 -2.56 -13.45
CA ILE A 6 -17.45 -1.77 -14.14
C ILE A 6 -16.86 -1.38 -15.50
N ILE A 7 -17.59 -1.70 -16.56
CA ILE A 7 -17.19 -1.50 -17.95
C ILE A 7 -18.10 -0.47 -18.62
N ASP A 8 -17.52 0.40 -19.46
CA ASP A 8 -18.27 1.35 -20.28
C ASP A 8 -18.84 0.70 -21.55
N GLU A 9 -19.57 1.49 -22.35
CA GLU A 9 -20.20 1.04 -23.59
C GLU A 9 -19.20 0.63 -24.68
N LEU A 10 -17.95 1.09 -24.58
CA LEU A 10 -16.85 0.73 -25.49
C LEU A 10 -16.09 -0.51 -25.00
N GLY A 11 -16.45 -1.06 -23.83
CA GLY A 11 -15.81 -2.21 -23.20
C GLY A 11 -14.58 -1.87 -22.36
N ASN A 12 -14.31 -0.60 -22.07
CA ASN A 12 -13.20 -0.20 -21.21
C ASN A 12 -13.58 -0.36 -19.73
N LYS A 13 -12.65 -0.88 -18.92
CA LYS A 13 -12.80 -0.95 -17.46
C LYS A 13 -12.63 0.45 -16.88
N THR A 14 -13.67 1.01 -16.29
CA THR A 14 -13.69 2.37 -15.73
C THR A 14 -13.64 2.41 -14.22
N ALA A 15 -14.09 1.35 -13.54
CA ALA A 15 -14.00 1.20 -12.11
C ALA A 15 -13.90 -0.28 -11.68
N VAL A 16 -13.58 -0.51 -10.41
CA VAL A 16 -13.48 -1.83 -9.79
C VAL A 16 -14.18 -1.85 -8.45
N ILE A 17 -14.84 -2.96 -8.14
CA ILE A 17 -15.42 -3.27 -6.84
C ILE A 17 -14.53 -4.31 -6.17
N LEU A 18 -14.09 -3.98 -4.95
CA LEU A 18 -13.24 -4.81 -4.12
C LEU A 18 -13.95 -5.08 -2.78
N PRO A 19 -13.75 -6.25 -2.16
CA PRO A 19 -14.04 -6.43 -0.75
C PRO A 19 -13.30 -5.36 0.07
N VAL A 20 -13.97 -4.81 1.09
CA VAL A 20 -13.42 -3.69 1.88
C VAL A 20 -12.04 -4.03 2.45
N GLN A 21 -11.88 -5.25 2.96
CA GLN A 21 -10.61 -5.72 3.52
C GLN A 21 -9.48 -5.76 2.48
N GLU A 22 -9.79 -6.09 1.22
CA GLU A 22 -8.79 -6.07 0.14
C GLU A 22 -8.42 -4.62 -0.22
N TYR A 23 -9.38 -3.70 -0.22
CA TYR A 23 -9.10 -2.27 -0.45
C TYR A 23 -8.25 -1.65 0.67
N GLU A 24 -8.60 -1.92 1.93
CA GLU A 24 -7.86 -1.44 3.09
C GLU A 24 -6.42 -1.97 3.11
N GLY A 25 -6.22 -3.26 2.79
CA GLY A 25 -4.88 -3.84 2.68
C GLY A 25 -4.03 -3.18 1.58
N LEU A 26 -4.63 -2.83 0.43
CA LEU A 26 -3.90 -2.10 -0.62
C LEU A 26 -3.49 -0.69 -0.18
N LEU A 27 -4.31 -0.01 0.63
CA LEU A 27 -3.94 1.29 1.20
C LEU A 27 -2.79 1.15 2.20
N GLU A 28 -2.79 0.09 3.02
CA GLU A 28 -1.69 -0.22 3.94
C GLU A 28 -0.38 -0.47 3.17
N ASP A 29 -0.42 -1.29 2.13
CA ASP A 29 0.75 -1.57 1.27
C ASP A 29 1.35 -0.29 0.68
N ILE A 30 0.49 0.63 0.19
CA ILE A 30 0.93 1.92 -0.35
C ILE A 30 1.55 2.79 0.76
N HIS A 31 0.95 2.80 1.95
CA HIS A 31 1.48 3.54 3.08
C HIS A 31 2.88 3.05 3.47
N ASP A 32 3.06 1.74 3.61
CA ASP A 32 4.35 1.13 3.93
C ASP A 32 5.42 1.45 2.87
N LEU A 33 5.05 1.38 1.58
CA LEU A 33 5.95 1.75 0.49
C LEU A 33 6.35 3.24 0.54
N ALA A 34 5.42 4.12 0.90
CA ALA A 34 5.71 5.54 1.08
C ALA A 34 6.70 5.76 2.24
N ILE A 35 6.48 5.10 3.38
CA ILE A 35 7.39 5.16 4.54
C ILE A 35 8.78 4.66 4.15
N ILE A 36 8.89 3.57 3.40
CA ILE A 36 10.19 3.06 2.91
C ILE A 36 10.89 4.11 2.03
N ALA A 37 10.15 4.77 1.14
CA ALA A 37 10.71 5.77 0.23
C ALA A 37 11.19 7.03 0.98
N GLU A 38 10.41 7.53 1.93
CA GLU A 38 10.76 8.68 2.78
C GLU A 38 12.04 8.40 3.59
N ARG A 39 12.14 7.19 4.14
CA ARG A 39 13.25 6.79 5.00
C ARG A 39 14.45 6.24 4.26
N LYS A 40 14.42 6.19 2.92
CA LYS A 40 15.44 5.54 2.09
C LYS A 40 16.87 6.02 2.35
N ASN A 41 17.04 7.30 2.68
CA ASN A 41 18.35 7.91 2.92
C ASN A 41 18.61 8.20 4.41
N GLU A 42 17.72 7.78 5.31
CA GLU A 42 17.94 7.95 6.74
C GLU A 42 19.10 7.05 7.20
N PRO A 43 20.02 7.57 8.03
CA PRO A 43 21.06 6.74 8.62
C PRO A 43 20.42 5.71 9.55
N SER A 44 20.86 4.46 9.43
CA SER A 44 20.46 3.42 10.39
C SER A 44 21.16 3.61 11.73
N ILE A 45 20.50 3.18 12.81
CA ILE A 45 21.10 3.11 14.14
C ILE A 45 21.42 1.68 14.51
N ALA A 46 22.49 1.48 15.27
CA ALA A 46 22.79 0.17 15.85
C ALA A 46 21.68 -0.26 16.84
N LEU A 47 21.30 -1.53 16.82
CA LEU A 47 20.28 -2.08 17.73
C LEU A 47 20.63 -1.86 19.22
N SER A 48 21.93 -1.84 19.56
CA SER A 48 22.42 -1.53 20.91
C SER A 48 22.12 -0.09 21.34
N ASN A 49 22.01 0.85 20.39
CA ASN A 49 21.64 2.23 20.67
C ASN A 49 20.12 2.37 20.82
N LEU A 50 19.33 1.60 20.06
CA LEU A 50 17.86 1.57 20.20
C LEU A 50 17.41 1.06 21.58
N LYS A 51 18.05 0.01 22.10
CA LYS A 51 17.70 -0.64 23.39
C LYS A 51 18.04 0.15 24.65
N LYS A 52 18.69 1.31 24.51
CA LYS A 52 19.08 2.17 25.64
C LYS A 52 18.04 3.25 25.97
N GLY A 53 17.03 3.42 25.11
CA GLY A 53 15.91 4.35 25.31
C GLY A 53 14.73 3.73 26.03
#